data_AF-A0A3N6H9A2-F1
#
_entry.id   AF-A0A3N6H9A2-F1
#
_cell.length_a   1.000
_cell.length_b   1.000
_cell.length_c   1.000
_cell.angle_alpha   90.00
_cell.angle_beta   90.00
_cell.angle_gamma   90.00
#
_symmetry.space_group_name_H-M   'P 1'
#
loop_
_entity.id
_entity.type
_entity.pdbx_description
1 polymer ?
#
loop_
_entity_poly.entity_id
_entity_poly.type
_entity_poly.pdbx_seq_one_letter_code
_entity_poly.pdbx_strand_id
1 'polypeptide(L)' 'MPTAKAQQRLHCPACRTIRTVQQVGTCTVNNRRHTLVQCTDTACELTWATRTTATTRGRAA' A
#
# COMPACT_ATOMS: atom_id res chain seq x y z
N MET A 1 14.33 -11.26 -13.07
CA MET A 1 13.61 -10.06 -13.54
C MET A 1 13.06 -9.35 -12.32
N PRO A 2 13.39 -8.07 -12.05
CA PRO A 2 12.80 -7.37 -10.92
C PRO A 2 11.33 -7.10 -11.25
N THR A 3 10.43 -7.79 -10.57
CA THR A 3 8.99 -7.56 -10.63
C THR A 3 8.74 -6.12 -10.23
N ALA A 4 8.27 -5.29 -11.16
CA ALA A 4 7.95 -3.89 -10.91
C ALA A 4 7.04 -3.81 -9.67
N LYS A 5 7.58 -3.31 -8.56
CA LYS A 5 6.82 -3.19 -7.32
C LYS A 5 5.72 -2.17 -7.59
N ALA A 6 4.46 -2.60 -7.45
CA ALA A 6 3.32 -1.72 -7.63
C ALA A 6 3.43 -0.53 -6.67
N GLN A 7 3.55 0.66 -7.24
CA GLN A 7 3.54 1.92 -6.51
C GLN A 7 2.12 2.48 -6.52
N GLN A 8 1.65 2.94 -5.37
CA GLN A 8 0.32 3.52 -5.20
C GLN A 8 0.42 4.78 -4.36
N ARG A 9 -0.55 5.70 -4.49
CA ARG A 9 -0.64 6.87 -3.61
C ARG A 9 -1.68 6.58 -2.53
N LEU A 10 -1.25 6.48 -1.28
CA LEU A 10 -2.11 6.21 -0.13
C LEU A 10 -1.84 7.20 0.99
N HIS A 11 -2.82 7.39 1.86
CA HIS A 11 -2.63 8.17 3.07
C HIS A 11 -1.67 7.42 4.01
N CYS A 12 -0.52 8.03 4.32
CA CYS A 12 0.43 7.50 5.28
C CYS A 12 -0.02 7.88 6.70
N PRO A 13 -0.26 6.90 7.60
CA PRO A 13 -0.71 7.20 8.96
C PRO A 13 0.35 7.91 9.81
N ALA A 14 1.64 7.71 9.54
CA ALA A 14 2.72 8.45 10.22
C ALA A 14 2.87 9.88 9.69
N CYS A 15 2.92 10.07 8.36
CA CYS A 15 3.07 11.41 7.77
C CYS A 15 1.77 12.23 7.78
N ARG A 16 0.62 11.60 8.05
CA ARG A 16 -0.72 12.21 8.02
C ARG A 16 -1.02 12.93 6.70
N THR A 17 -0.50 12.42 5.59
CA THR A 17 -0.66 12.98 4.25
C THR A 17 -0.61 11.89 3.19
N ILE A 18 -1.03 12.22 1.96
CA ILE A 18 -0.97 11.30 0.81
C ILE A 18 0.48 11.17 0.35
N ARG A 19 1.03 9.96 0.44
CA ARG A 19 2.38 9.63 0.01
C ARG A 19 2.37 8.52 -1.03
N THR A 20 3.44 8.48 -1.82
CA THR A 20 3.74 7.31 -2.63
C THR A 20 4.16 6.18 -1.69
N VAL A 21 3.56 5.02 -1.89
CA VAL A 21 3.83 3.81 -1.14
C VAL A 21 4.15 2.69 -2.10
N GLN A 22 4.98 1.77 -1.66
CA GLN A 22 5.39 0.60 -2.42
C GLN A 22 4.81 -0.65 -1.77
N GLN A 23 4.22 -1.54 -2.57
CA GLN A 23 3.87 -2.86 -2.07
C GLN A 23 5.15 -3.65 -1.77
N VAL A 24 5.28 -4.10 -0.52
CA VAL A 24 6.44 -4.88 -0.04
C VAL A 24 6.11 -6.35 0.21
N GLY A 25 4.83 -6.69 0.31
CA GLY A 25 4.40 -8.09 0.46
C GLY A 25 2.91 -8.24 0.69
N THR A 26 2.52 -9.41 1.19
CA THR A 26 1.16 -9.67 1.69
C THR A 26 1.24 -10.41 3.01
N CYS A 27 0.32 -10.12 3.93
CA CYS A 27 0.19 -10.83 5.20
C CYS A 27 -1.23 -11.36 5.38
N THR A 28 -1.41 -12.28 6.32
CA THR A 28 -2.72 -12.80 6.70
C THR A 28 -3.03 -12.34 8.12
N VAL A 29 -4.14 -11.63 8.32
CA VAL A 29 -4.62 -11.18 9.62
C VAL A 29 -6.06 -11.65 9.77
N ASN A 30 -6.39 -12.34 10.87
CA ASN A 30 -7.74 -12.89 11.11
C ASN A 30 -8.27 -13.72 9.93
N ASN A 31 -7.42 -14.59 9.38
CA ASN A 31 -7.71 -15.42 8.21
C ASN A 31 -8.08 -14.64 6.92
N ARG A 32 -7.74 -13.35 6.85
CA ARG A 32 -7.93 -12.50 5.67
C ARG A 32 -6.59 -12.03 5.13
N ARG A 33 -6.44 -12.01 3.80
CA ARG A 33 -5.23 -11.53 3.13
C ARG A 33 -5.23 -10.02 3.04
N HIS A 34 -4.09 -9.41 3.39
CA HIS A 34 -3.83 -7.99 3.33
C HIS A 34 -2.57 -7.72 2.52
N THR A 35 -2.52 -6.55 1.88
CA THR A 35 -1.33 -6.07 1.20
C THR A 35 -0.48 -5.28 2.19
N LEU A 36 0.81 -5.59 2.29
CA LEU A 36 1.75 -4.76 3.03
C LEU A 36 2.30 -3.68 2.11
N VAL A 37 2.15 -2.43 2.52
CA VAL A 37 2.67 -1.26 1.82
C VAL A 37 3.65 -0.52 2.71
N GLN A 38 4.68 0.05 2.10
CA GLN A 38 5.70 0.85 2.77
C GLN A 38 5.71 2.27 2.22
N CYS A 39 5.77 3.27 3.10
CA CYS A 39 6.00 4.66 2.69
C CYS A 39 7.37 4.76 2.01
N THR A 40 7.43 5.34 0.80
CA THR A 40 8.72 5.51 0.09
C THR A 40 9.53 6.71 0.59
N ASP A 41 8.99 7.47 1.53
CA ASP A 41 9.69 8.57 2.19
C ASP A 41 10.71 7.99 3.18
N THR A 42 11.99 8.31 2.95
CA THR A 42 13.13 7.75 3.71
C THR A 42 13.16 8.19 5.18
N ALA A 43 12.44 9.24 5.55
CA ALA A 43 12.32 9.64 6.95
C ALA A 43 11.22 8.86 7.67
N CYS A 44 10.22 8.34 6.94
CA CYS A 44 9.09 7.63 7.52
C CYS A 44 9.29 6.12 7.53
N GLU A 45 9.58 5.53 6.37
CA GLU A 45 9.78 4.09 6.11
C GLU A 45 8.72 3.12 6.69
N LEU A 46 7.61 3.65 7.19
CA LEU A 46 6.57 2.90 7.88
C LEU A 46 5.99 1.87 6.92
N THR A 47 5.90 0.63 7.40
CA THR A 47 5.20 -0.46 6.71
C THR A 47 3.89 -0.75 7.44
N TRP A 48 2.78 -0.80 6.72
CA TRP A 48 1.48 -1.15 7.29
C TRP A 48 0.66 -2.05 6.37
N ALA A 49 -0.28 -2.76 6.98
CA ALA A 49 -1.25 -3.56 6.25
C ALA A 49 -2.38 -2.67 5.74
N THR A 50 -2.62 -2.72 4.43
CA THR A 50 -3.83 -2.18 3.81
C THR A 50 -4.72 -3.32 3.36
N ARG A 51 -6.02 -3.08 3.43
CA ARG A 51 -7.00 -4.01 2.87
C ARG A 51 -6.85 -3.92 1.36
N THR A 52 -6.67 -5.05 0.68
CA THR A 52 -6.69 -5.09 -0.79
C THR A 52 -8.11 -4.78 -1.23
N THR A 53 -8.48 -3.50 -1.31
CA THR A 53 -9.51 -3.10 -2.25
C THR A 53 -8.88 -3.36 -3.59
N ALA A 54 -9.24 -4.46 -4.24
CA ALA A 54 -9.09 -4.54 -5.69
C ALA A 54 -9.63 -3.21 -6.19
N THR A 55 -8.74 -2.34 -6.68
CA THR A 55 -9.13 -1.06 -7.23
C THR A 55 -10.02 -1.41 -8.40
N THR A 56 -11.33 -1.45 -8.17
CA THR A 56 -12.31 -1.37 -9.23
C THR A 56 -12.02 -0.03 -9.90
N ARG A 57 -11.15 -0.03 -10.92
CA ARG A 57 -11.22 0.96 -11.99
C ARG A 57 -12.60 0.75 -12.61
N GLY A 58 -13.57 1.47 -12.08
CA GLY A 58 -14.95 1.35 -12.51
C GLY A 58 -15.85 2.22 -11.66
N ARG A 59 -15.66 3.54 -11.73
CA ARG A 59 -16.78 4.50 -11.80
C ARG A 59 -16.30 5.93 -12.12
N ALA A 60 -16.48 6.31 -13.39
CA ALA A 60 -16.81 7.64 -13.92
C ALA A 60 -16.55 7.55 -15.44
N ALA A 61 -17.51 7.55 -16.35
CA ALA A 61 -18.93 7.90 -16.32
C ALA A 61 -19.71 6.91 -17.21
#